data_AF-A0A2S5T7W7-F1
#
_entry.id   AF-A0A2S5T7W7-F1
#
_cell.length_a   1.000
_cell.length_b   1.000
_cell.length_c   1.000
_cell.angle_alpha   90.00
_cell.angle_beta   90.00
_cell.angle_gamma   90.00
#
_symmetry.space_group_name_H-M   'P 1'
#
loop_
_entity.id
_entity.type
_entity.pdbx_description
1 polymer ?
#
loop_
_entity_poly.entity_id
_entity_poly.type
_entity_poly.pdbx_seq_one_letter_code
_entity_poly.pdbx_strand_id
1 'polypeptide(L)'
;MDEIVKAALKKWPNVPACHGWLALDARGDWYMRDDRVQAAGPFPQVKGSRITHDKLKEFIHRNYAADEHGAWFFQNGPQRVYVELEAAPWVWRLDATPDGSVRITAHTGAPAQFRSAWLDEHGRLFLDTDLGLGVVHTLDMEAAAQTVESGRWPVTEVRFEELPARHGYVLSPQRARQQQA
;
A
#
# COMPACT_ATOMS: atom_id res chain seq x y z
N MET A 1 12.21 6.14 7.92
CA MET A 1 13.21 5.06 8.11
C MET A 1 13.99 5.32 9.39
N ASP A 2 13.99 4.35 10.29
CA ASP A 2 14.63 4.42 11.61
C ASP A 2 16.16 4.50 11.49
N GLU A 3 16.84 5.16 12.44
CA GLU A 3 18.30 5.31 12.42
C GLU A 3 19.05 3.98 12.52
N ILE A 4 18.49 3.02 13.27
CA ILE A 4 19.06 1.66 13.36
C ILE A 4 19.08 0.96 12.00
N VAL A 5 18.07 1.21 11.16
CA VAL A 5 17.96 0.65 9.82
C VAL A 5 19.01 1.29 8.89
N LYS A 6 19.15 2.61 8.94
CA LYS A 6 20.19 3.33 8.19
C LYS A 6 21.60 2.88 8.58
N ALA A 7 21.85 2.65 9.86
CA ALA A 7 23.14 2.16 10.35
C ALA A 7 23.44 0.74 9.84
N ALA A 8 22.44 -0.15 9.84
CA ALA A 8 22.57 -1.49 9.30
C ALA A 8 22.85 -1.49 7.79
N LEU A 9 22.14 -0.66 7.01
CA LEU A 9 22.36 -0.52 5.56
C LEU A 9 23.78 -0.04 5.23
N LYS A 10 24.33 0.90 6.01
CA LYS A 10 25.73 1.34 5.86
C LYS A 10 26.72 0.22 6.11
N LYS A 11 26.44 -0.63 7.10
CA LYS A 11 27.33 -1.74 7.48
C LYS A 11 27.28 -2.89 6.47
N TRP A 12 26.12 -3.15 5.88
CA TRP A 12 25.91 -4.21 4.90
C TRP A 12 25.06 -3.70 3.72
N PRO A 13 25.66 -3.01 2.74
CA PRO A 13 24.90 -2.39 1.67
C PRO A 13 24.34 -3.39 0.64
N ASN A 14 24.92 -4.58 0.54
CA ASN A 14 24.66 -5.54 -0.55
C ASN A 14 23.88 -6.77 -0.09
N VAL A 15 22.91 -6.62 0.81
CA VAL A 15 22.06 -7.74 1.25
C VAL A 15 20.97 -8.01 0.22
N PRO A 16 20.86 -9.24 -0.33
CA PRO A 16 19.86 -9.57 -1.34
C PRO A 16 18.43 -9.28 -0.87
N ALA A 17 17.63 -8.69 -1.75
CA ALA A 17 16.23 -8.37 -1.47
C ALA A 17 15.33 -9.62 -1.49
N CYS A 18 14.38 -9.67 -0.56
CA CYS A 18 13.33 -10.69 -0.50
C CYS A 18 12.10 -10.24 -1.28
N HIS A 19 11.45 -11.18 -1.98
CA HIS A 19 10.26 -10.94 -2.80
C HIS A 19 9.20 -11.98 -2.47
N GLY A 20 7.92 -11.61 -2.52
CA GLY A 20 6.80 -12.54 -2.33
C GLY A 20 6.44 -12.89 -0.89
N TRP A 21 7.28 -12.53 0.09
CA TRP A 21 7.14 -12.89 1.51
C TRP A 21 6.22 -11.96 2.32
N LEU A 22 6.05 -10.71 1.89
CA LEU A 22 5.23 -9.70 2.57
C LEU A 22 4.16 -9.19 1.62
N ALA A 23 2.93 -9.03 2.12
CA ALA A 23 1.84 -8.48 1.33
C ALA A 23 0.98 -7.49 2.12
N LEU A 24 0.39 -6.53 1.41
CA LEU A 24 -0.55 -5.54 1.93
C LEU A 24 -1.87 -5.68 1.18
N ASP A 25 -2.93 -5.94 1.93
CA ASP A 25 -4.27 -6.12 1.38
C ASP A 25 -5.05 -4.80 1.27
N ALA A 26 -6.18 -4.80 0.57
CA ALA A 26 -6.96 -3.59 0.34
C ALA A 26 -7.64 -3.01 1.59
N ARG A 27 -7.52 -3.69 2.74
CA ARG A 27 -7.99 -3.24 4.06
C ARG A 27 -6.85 -2.71 4.95
N GLY A 28 -5.62 -2.75 4.46
CA GLY A 28 -4.45 -2.31 5.21
C GLY A 28 -3.91 -3.38 6.15
N ASP A 29 -4.36 -4.64 6.02
CA ASP A 29 -3.82 -5.75 6.77
C ASP A 29 -2.55 -6.28 6.10
N TRP A 30 -1.54 -6.55 6.92
CA TRP A 30 -0.26 -7.11 6.49
C TRP A 30 -0.27 -8.64 6.59
N TYR A 31 0.33 -9.32 5.61
CA TYR A 31 0.39 -10.77 5.55
C TYR A 31 1.82 -11.27 5.31
N MET A 32 2.19 -12.33 6.04
CA MET A 32 3.38 -13.13 5.77
C MET A 32 3.01 -14.28 4.82
N ARG A 33 3.85 -14.49 3.81
CA ARG A 33 3.65 -15.48 2.74
C ARG A 33 4.86 -16.40 2.67
N ASP A 34 4.87 -17.45 3.48
CA ASP A 34 5.92 -18.47 3.43
C ASP A 34 5.93 -19.23 2.08
N ASP A 35 6.95 -20.07 1.87
CA ASP A 35 7.11 -20.83 0.62
C ASP A 35 5.87 -21.67 0.29
N ARG A 36 5.20 -22.24 1.31
CA ARG A 36 3.99 -23.04 1.12
C ARG A 36 2.83 -22.18 0.64
N VAL A 37 2.65 -21.00 1.22
CA VAL A 37 1.63 -20.02 0.81
C VAL A 37 1.89 -19.55 -0.62
N GLN A 38 3.14 -19.24 -0.97
CA GLN A 38 3.51 -18.81 -2.32
C GLN A 38 3.28 -19.92 -3.35
N ALA A 39 3.62 -21.17 -3.02
CA ALA A 39 3.36 -22.32 -3.88
C ALA A 39 1.85 -22.61 -4.07
N ALA A 40 1.02 -22.25 -3.08
CA ALA A 40 -0.43 -22.45 -3.15
C ALA A 40 -1.14 -21.46 -4.07
N GLY A 41 -0.55 -20.30 -4.38
CA GLY A 41 -1.10 -19.36 -5.35
C GLY A 41 -0.71 -17.89 -5.16
N PRO A 42 -1.07 -17.03 -6.12
CA PRO A 42 -0.68 -15.62 -6.11
C PRO A 42 -1.47 -14.81 -5.07
N PHE A 43 -0.90 -13.69 -4.63
CA PHE A 43 -1.66 -12.64 -3.95
C PHE A 43 -2.57 -11.93 -4.96
N PRO A 44 -3.81 -11.53 -4.60
CA PRO A 44 -4.49 -11.69 -3.31
C PRO A 44 -5.28 -12.99 -3.12
N GLN A 45 -5.27 -13.91 -4.09
CA GLN A 45 -6.07 -15.16 -4.08
C GLN A 45 -5.73 -16.06 -2.88
N VAL A 46 -4.44 -16.23 -2.59
CA VAL A 46 -3.95 -16.86 -1.36
C VAL A 46 -3.27 -15.77 -0.54
N LYS A 47 -3.84 -15.35 0.60
CA LYS A 47 -3.29 -14.20 1.35
C LYS A 47 -2.07 -14.53 2.20
N GLY A 48 -2.06 -15.69 2.85
CA GLY A 48 -1.06 -16.07 3.85
C GLY A 48 -1.50 -15.78 5.28
N SER A 49 -0.53 -15.68 6.19
CA SER A 49 -0.79 -15.49 7.62
C SER A 49 -0.83 -14.00 7.95
N ARG A 50 -1.96 -13.51 8.47
CA ARG A 50 -2.09 -12.11 8.88
C ARG A 50 -1.14 -11.78 10.03
N ILE A 51 -0.43 -10.66 9.92
CA ILE A 51 0.45 -10.12 10.96
C ILE A 51 -0.39 -9.36 11.98
N THR A 52 -0.55 -9.94 13.17
CA THR A 52 -1.30 -9.31 14.28
C THR A 52 -0.42 -8.60 15.30
N HIS A 53 0.90 -8.78 15.24
CA HIS A 53 1.83 -8.22 16.21
C HIS A 53 2.06 -6.71 15.99
N ASP A 54 1.50 -5.86 16.85
CA ASP A 54 1.47 -4.41 16.64
C ASP A 54 2.86 -3.77 16.49
N LYS A 55 3.83 -4.12 17.33
CA LYS A 55 5.19 -3.56 17.21
C LYS A 55 5.85 -3.90 15.87
N LEU A 56 5.49 -5.03 15.26
CA LEU A 56 6.03 -5.41 13.94
C LEU A 56 5.37 -4.57 12.86
N LYS A 57 4.05 -4.37 12.92
CA LYS A 57 3.34 -3.46 12.00
C LYS A 57 3.90 -2.04 12.09
N GLU A 58 4.07 -1.50 13.29
CA GLU A 58 4.66 -0.16 13.49
C GLU A 58 6.08 -0.08 12.93
N PHE A 59 6.88 -1.14 13.09
CA PHE A 59 8.21 -1.20 12.52
C PHE A 59 8.21 -1.24 10.99
N ILE A 60 7.27 -1.99 10.39
CA ILE A 60 7.03 -1.98 8.94
C ILE A 60 6.67 -0.56 8.50
N HIS A 61 5.68 0.08 9.14
CA HIS A 61 5.17 1.41 8.78
C HIS A 61 6.27 2.47 8.71
N ARG A 62 7.15 2.54 9.71
CA ARG A 62 8.24 3.55 9.74
C ARG A 62 9.34 3.31 8.71
N ASN A 63 9.40 2.11 8.15
CA ASN A 63 10.44 1.65 7.23
C ASN A 63 9.86 1.18 5.89
N TYR A 64 8.64 1.61 5.56
CA TYR A 64 7.93 1.34 4.32
C TYR A 64 8.19 2.46 3.30
N ALA A 65 8.62 2.12 2.10
CA ALA A 65 8.97 3.07 1.04
C ALA A 65 8.86 2.44 -0.35
N ALA A 66 8.88 3.27 -1.40
CA ALA A 66 9.04 2.84 -2.79
C ALA A 66 10.51 2.93 -3.22
N ASP A 67 10.91 2.08 -4.16
CA ASP A 67 12.15 2.26 -4.92
C ASP A 67 11.92 3.11 -6.19
N GLU A 68 13.00 3.33 -6.95
CA GLU A 68 12.97 4.11 -8.19
C GLU A 68 12.07 3.53 -9.30
N HIS A 69 11.65 2.27 -9.18
CA HIS A 69 10.78 1.59 -10.13
C HIS A 69 9.33 1.49 -9.67
N GLY A 70 8.99 2.09 -8.52
CA GLY A 70 7.65 2.05 -7.95
C GLY A 70 7.32 0.74 -7.22
N ALA A 71 8.31 -0.13 -6.98
CA ALA A 71 8.12 -1.31 -6.17
C ALA A 71 8.25 -0.94 -4.69
N TRP A 72 7.21 -1.24 -3.92
CA TRP A 72 7.17 -0.91 -2.50
C TRP A 72 7.83 -1.99 -1.66
N PHE A 73 8.54 -1.58 -0.62
CA PHE A 73 9.31 -2.47 0.25
C PHE A 73 9.26 -2.01 1.71
N PHE A 74 9.44 -2.98 2.59
CA PHE A 74 9.81 -2.78 3.99
C PHE A 74 11.33 -2.95 4.14
N GLN A 75 12.01 -1.94 4.69
CA GLN A 75 13.44 -2.03 5.00
C GLN A 75 13.65 -2.68 6.37
N ASN A 76 13.97 -3.97 6.36
CA ASN A 76 14.25 -4.78 7.54
C ASN A 76 15.76 -4.85 7.81
N GLY A 77 16.29 -3.87 8.57
CA GLY A 77 17.74 -3.73 8.73
C GLY A 77 18.40 -3.47 7.37
N PRO A 78 19.44 -4.22 6.96
CA PRO A 78 20.06 -4.03 5.64
C PRO A 78 19.24 -4.62 4.49
N GLN A 79 18.26 -5.48 4.76
CA GLN A 79 17.51 -6.19 3.73
C GLN A 79 16.24 -5.45 3.32
N ARG A 80 16.00 -5.33 2.01
CA ARG A 80 14.69 -4.94 1.47
C ARG A 80 13.78 -6.16 1.37
N VAL A 81 12.55 -6.02 1.84
CA VAL A 81 11.48 -7.00 1.68
C VAL A 81 10.39 -6.36 0.84
N TYR A 82 10.32 -6.72 -0.44
CA TYR A 82 9.32 -6.19 -1.36
C TYR A 82 7.91 -6.69 -1.03
N VAL A 83 6.93 -5.81 -1.23
CA VAL A 83 5.54 -6.00 -0.84
C VAL A 83 4.68 -6.33 -2.05
N GLU A 84 3.92 -7.42 -1.96
CA GLU A 84 2.83 -7.72 -2.87
C GLU A 84 1.60 -6.88 -2.47
N LEU A 85 1.05 -6.11 -3.40
CA LEU A 85 -0.06 -5.19 -3.17
C LEU A 85 -1.35 -5.72 -3.78
N GLU A 86 -2.46 -5.62 -3.05
CA GLU A 86 -3.77 -6.05 -3.56
C GLU A 86 -4.36 -4.99 -4.50
N ALA A 87 -4.17 -3.72 -4.16
CA ALA A 87 -4.82 -2.61 -4.84
C ALA A 87 -3.88 -1.43 -5.10
N ALA A 88 -3.33 -0.87 -4.02
CA ALA A 88 -2.47 0.30 -4.07
C ALA A 88 -1.47 0.28 -2.89
N PRO A 89 -0.41 1.09 -2.93
CA PRO A 89 0.58 1.12 -1.86
C PRO A 89 0.07 1.68 -0.54
N TRP A 90 -0.95 2.54 -0.60
CA TRP A 90 -1.63 3.09 0.55
C TRP A 90 -3.06 2.57 0.65
N VAL A 91 -3.55 2.53 1.87
CA VAL A 91 -4.96 2.33 2.20
C VAL A 91 -5.37 3.53 3.05
N TRP A 92 -6.38 4.26 2.60
CA TRP A 92 -6.83 5.49 3.22
C TRP A 92 -7.95 5.20 4.22
N ARG A 93 -7.76 5.70 5.43
CA ARG A 93 -8.80 5.88 6.43
C ARG A 93 -9.35 7.30 6.34
N LEU A 94 -10.66 7.43 6.47
CA LEU A 94 -11.37 8.69 6.40
C LEU A 94 -12.09 8.97 7.71
N ASP A 95 -11.80 10.12 8.30
CA ASP A 95 -12.52 10.61 9.49
C ASP A 95 -13.24 11.91 9.13
N ALA A 96 -14.57 11.92 9.27
CA ALA A 96 -15.35 13.14 9.11
C ALA A 96 -15.03 14.12 10.24
N THR A 97 -14.83 15.39 9.89
CA THR A 97 -14.53 16.45 10.86
C THR A 97 -15.75 17.34 11.10
N PRO A 98 -15.82 18.06 12.24
CA PRO A 98 -16.98 18.90 12.58
C PRO A 98 -17.29 20.02 11.58
N ASP A 99 -16.29 20.45 10.80
CA ASP A 99 -16.44 21.46 9.74
C ASP A 99 -16.98 20.87 8.41
N GLY A 100 -17.33 19.58 8.41
CA GLY A 100 -17.84 18.88 7.24
C GLY A 100 -16.77 18.46 6.22
N SER A 101 -15.49 18.68 6.52
CA SER A 101 -14.39 18.11 5.72
C SER A 101 -14.09 16.66 6.13
N VAL A 102 -13.14 16.04 5.44
CA VAL A 102 -12.68 14.67 5.73
C VAL A 102 -11.17 14.69 5.90
N ARG A 103 -10.72 14.14 7.03
CA ARG A 103 -9.31 13.87 7.27
C ARG A 103 -8.93 12.54 6.62
N ILE A 104 -7.91 12.58 5.77
CA ILE A 104 -7.33 11.39 5.13
C ILE A 104 -6.10 10.96 5.92
N THR A 105 -6.06 9.69 6.33
CA THR A 105 -4.92 9.10 7.04
C THR A 105 -4.53 7.77 6.38
N ALA A 106 -3.24 7.55 6.11
CA ALA A 106 -2.74 6.26 5.66
C ALA A 106 -2.95 5.18 6.72
N HIS A 107 -3.00 3.90 6.31
CA HIS A 107 -2.91 2.75 7.23
C HIS A 107 -1.66 2.72 8.11
N THR A 108 -0.63 3.52 7.78
CA THR A 108 0.58 3.74 8.59
C THR A 108 0.44 4.87 9.61
N GLY A 109 -0.69 5.57 9.64
CA GLY A 109 -0.97 6.72 10.51
C GLY A 109 -0.53 8.07 9.95
N ALA A 110 0.08 8.12 8.76
CA ALA A 110 0.50 9.38 8.15
C ALA A 110 -0.71 10.18 7.62
N PRO A 111 -0.87 11.46 7.97
CA PRO A 111 -1.91 12.30 7.38
C PRO A 111 -1.59 12.59 5.91
N ALA A 112 -2.62 12.75 5.08
CA ALA A 112 -2.48 13.01 3.66
C ALA A 112 -3.44 14.12 3.18
N GLN A 113 -3.04 14.81 2.13
CA GLN A 113 -3.80 15.87 1.48
C GLN A 113 -4.35 15.38 0.14
N PHE A 114 -5.66 15.52 -0.04
CA PHE A 114 -6.36 15.13 -1.27
C PHE A 114 -5.82 15.86 -2.51
N ARG A 115 -5.67 15.14 -3.64
CA ARG A 115 -5.36 15.72 -4.96
C ARG A 115 -6.38 15.34 -6.02
N SER A 116 -6.70 14.05 -6.16
CA SER A 116 -7.70 13.55 -7.12
C SER A 116 -8.34 12.25 -6.63
N ALA A 117 -9.52 11.94 -7.17
CA ALA A 117 -10.26 10.72 -6.86
C ALA A 117 -10.56 9.90 -8.11
N TRP A 118 -10.47 8.58 -7.98
CA TRP A 118 -10.69 7.61 -9.06
C TRP A 118 -11.63 6.50 -8.59
N LEU A 119 -12.62 6.14 -9.40
CA LEU A 119 -13.50 5.01 -9.13
C LEU A 119 -13.24 3.92 -10.16
N ASP A 120 -12.92 2.72 -9.69
CA ASP A 120 -12.68 1.59 -10.58
C ASP A 120 -13.96 0.84 -10.97
N GLU A 121 -13.83 -0.10 -11.91
CA GLU A 121 -14.93 -0.96 -12.38
C GLU A 121 -15.47 -1.93 -11.30
N HIS A 122 -14.83 -1.99 -10.13
CA HIS A 122 -15.25 -2.80 -8.98
C HIS A 122 -15.91 -1.96 -7.88
N GLY A 123 -16.10 -0.65 -8.11
CA GLY A 123 -16.67 0.27 -7.13
C GLY A 123 -15.72 0.63 -5.99
N ARG A 124 -14.41 0.39 -6.15
CA ARG A 124 -13.39 0.84 -5.19
C ARG A 124 -13.02 2.28 -5.51
N LEU A 125 -13.07 3.12 -4.48
CA LEU A 125 -12.60 4.50 -4.56
C LEU A 125 -11.11 4.56 -4.22
N PHE A 126 -10.34 5.22 -5.07
CA PHE A 126 -8.92 5.51 -4.85
C PHE A 126 -8.73 7.02 -4.74
N LEU A 127 -7.84 7.44 -3.85
CA LEU A 127 -7.44 8.83 -3.71
C LEU A 127 -5.95 8.93 -4.05
N ASP A 128 -5.62 9.86 -4.94
CA ASP A 128 -4.27 10.36 -5.06
C ASP A 128 -4.09 11.51 -4.07
N THR A 129 -2.94 11.52 -3.40
CA THR A 129 -2.63 12.45 -2.32
C THR A 129 -1.19 12.95 -2.45
N ASP A 130 -0.78 13.81 -1.53
CA ASP A 130 0.64 14.17 -1.38
C ASP A 130 1.57 13.01 -1.04
N LEU A 131 1.06 11.92 -0.47
CA LEU A 131 1.81 10.69 -0.23
C LEU A 131 1.78 9.70 -1.42
N GLY A 132 0.92 9.93 -2.42
CA GLY A 132 0.70 9.06 -3.58
C GLY A 132 -0.69 8.41 -3.59
N LEU A 133 -0.87 7.40 -4.45
CA LEU A 133 -2.16 6.70 -4.63
C LEU A 133 -2.44 5.71 -3.50
N GLY A 134 -3.69 5.67 -3.05
CA GLY A 134 -4.20 4.63 -2.16
C GLY A 134 -5.67 4.33 -2.38
N VAL A 135 -6.09 3.14 -1.93
CA VAL A 135 -7.50 2.72 -1.95
C VAL A 135 -8.19 3.16 -0.66
N VAL A 136 -9.43 3.67 -0.75
CA VAL A 136 -10.24 3.99 0.43
C VAL A 136 -10.68 2.70 1.11
N HIS A 137 -10.50 2.63 2.42
CA HIS A 137 -10.89 1.49 3.21
C HIS A 137 -12.40 1.25 3.13
N THR A 138 -12.82 -0.02 3.00
CA THR A 138 -14.23 -0.36 2.75
C THR A 138 -15.18 0.09 3.86
N LEU A 139 -14.71 0.19 5.10
CA LEU A 139 -15.52 0.69 6.23
C LEU A 139 -15.75 2.21 6.21
N ASP A 140 -15.02 2.93 5.37
CA ASP A 140 -15.04 4.40 5.35
C ASP A 140 -15.74 4.92 4.07
N MET A 141 -16.37 4.02 3.31
CA MET A 141 -17.08 4.36 2.06
C MET A 141 -18.28 5.27 2.27
N GLU A 142 -18.91 5.25 3.44
CA GLU A 142 -20.00 6.18 3.76
C GLU A 142 -19.50 7.64 3.80
N ALA A 143 -18.43 7.90 4.56
CA ALA A 143 -17.80 9.22 4.61
C ALA A 143 -17.26 9.65 3.24
N ALA A 144 -16.74 8.69 2.46
CA ALA A 144 -16.27 8.93 1.11
C ALA A 144 -17.42 9.34 0.17
N ALA A 145 -18.51 8.57 0.17
CA ALA A 145 -19.69 8.83 -0.67
C ALA A 145 -20.29 10.21 -0.37
N GLN A 146 -20.46 10.57 0.90
CA GLN A 146 -20.94 11.90 1.29
C GLN A 146 -20.04 13.03 0.75
N THR A 147 -18.72 12.81 0.75
CA THR A 147 -17.75 13.79 0.24
C THR A 147 -17.82 13.92 -1.27
N VAL A 148 -17.99 12.81 -1.99
CA VAL A 148 -18.21 12.80 -3.44
C VAL A 148 -19.54 13.48 -3.81
N GLU A 149 -20.64 13.11 -3.15
CA GLU A 149 -21.98 13.67 -3.38
C GLU A 149 -22.06 15.17 -3.09
N SER A 150 -21.29 15.65 -2.12
CA SER A 150 -21.16 17.09 -1.83
C SER A 150 -20.35 17.87 -2.87
N GLY A 151 -19.78 17.20 -3.88
CA GLY A 151 -18.95 17.80 -4.92
C GLY A 151 -17.52 18.16 -4.48
N ARG A 152 -17.12 17.83 -3.25
CA ARG A 152 -15.76 18.11 -2.75
C ARG A 152 -14.70 17.24 -3.41
N TRP A 153 -15.06 16.01 -3.79
CA TRP A 153 -14.19 15.11 -4.53
C TRP A 153 -14.79 14.83 -5.91
N PRO A 154 -14.33 15.51 -6.97
CA PRO A 154 -14.67 15.12 -8.33
C PRO A 154 -14.02 13.77 -8.64
N VAL A 155 -14.84 12.78 -8.96
CA VAL A 155 -14.41 11.40 -9.23
C VAL A 155 -14.32 11.16 -10.73
N THR A 156 -13.21 10.55 -11.16
CA THR A 156 -13.03 10.09 -12.53
C THR A 156 -13.10 8.55 -12.58
N GLU A 157 -13.88 8.00 -13.49
CA GLU A 157 -13.89 6.55 -13.74
C GLU A 157 -12.56 6.10 -14.36
N VAL A 158 -12.07 4.94 -13.94
CA VAL A 158 -10.81 4.37 -14.45
C VAL A 158 -10.91 2.84 -14.43
N ARG A 159 -10.15 2.15 -15.28
CA ARG A 159 -9.96 0.70 -15.11
C ARG A 159 -8.82 0.46 -14.12
N PHE A 160 -9.00 -0.48 -13.19
CA PHE A 160 -8.02 -0.78 -12.16
C PHE A 160 -6.64 -1.09 -12.74
N GLU A 161 -6.58 -1.80 -13.87
CA GLU A 161 -5.33 -2.14 -14.56
C GLU A 161 -4.51 -0.94 -15.03
N GLU A 162 -5.14 0.23 -15.19
CA GLU A 162 -4.45 1.47 -15.59
C GLU A 162 -3.78 2.20 -14.41
N LEU A 163 -4.28 1.99 -13.18
CA LEU A 163 -3.80 2.72 -12.00
C LEU A 163 -2.30 2.50 -11.72
N PRO A 164 -1.75 1.26 -11.76
CA PRO A 164 -0.32 1.02 -11.59
C PRO A 164 0.56 1.84 -12.53
N ALA A 165 0.21 1.87 -13.83
CA ALA A 165 0.97 2.61 -14.83
C ALA A 165 0.82 4.13 -14.67
N ARG A 166 -0.39 4.61 -14.36
CA ARG A 166 -0.68 6.04 -14.16
C ARG A 166 0.01 6.64 -12.94
N HIS A 167 0.11 5.86 -11.85
CA HIS A 167 0.64 6.33 -10.56
C HIS A 167 2.01 5.77 -10.20
N GLY A 168 2.63 5.00 -11.11
CA GLY A 168 4.01 4.54 -10.99
C GLY A 168 4.24 3.59 -9.82
N TYR A 169 3.40 2.56 -9.66
CA TYR A 169 3.61 1.52 -8.65
C TYR A 169 3.47 0.10 -9.22
N VAL A 170 4.07 -0.88 -8.55
CA VAL A 170 4.05 -2.29 -8.97
C VAL A 170 3.23 -3.14 -8.00
N LEU A 171 2.19 -3.80 -8.51
CA LEU A 171 1.34 -4.69 -7.71
C LEU A 171 2.08 -5.94 -7.21
N SER A 172 2.93 -6.53 -8.07
CA SER A 172 3.66 -7.76 -7.74
C SER A 172 5.12 -7.65 -8.18
N PRO A 173 6.01 -7.15 -7.29
CA PRO A 173 7.44 -7.14 -7.55
C PRO A 173 7.99 -8.53 -7.83
N GLN A 174 7.44 -9.59 -7.21
CA GLN A 174 7.85 -10.97 -7.47
C GLN A 174 7.58 -11.37 -8.92
N ARG A 175 6.38 -11.11 -9.45
CA ARG A 175 6.05 -11.44 -10.85
C ARG A 175 6.82 -10.56 -11.83
N ALA A 176 6.94 -9.26 -11.54
CA ALA A 176 7.70 -8.34 -12.39
C ALA A 176 9.15 -8.80 -12.56
N ARG A 177 9.80 -9.26 -11.48
CA ARG A 177 11.16 -9.82 -11.52
C ARG A 177 11.23 -11.11 -12.35
N GLN A 178 10.26 -12.01 -12.24
CA GLN A 178 10.24 -13.27 -12.99
C GLN A 178 10.07 -13.07 -14.50
N GLN A 179 9.42 -11.99 -14.92
CA GLN A 179 9.23 -11.65 -16.34
C GLN A 179 10.47 -11.03 -16.99
N GLN A 180 11.44 -10.57 -16.19
CA GLN A 180 12.68 -9.94 -16.63
C GLN A 180 13.87 -10.92 -16.66
N ALA A 181 13.71 -12.13 -16.11
CA ALA A 181 14.73 -13.17 -16.02
C ALA A 181 14.57 -14.19 -17.14
#